data_AF-A0A3M7KR73-F1
#
_entry.id   AF-A0A3M7KR73-F1
#
_cell.length_a   1.000
_cell.length_b   1.000
_cell.length_c   1.000
_cell.angle_alpha   90.00
_cell.angle_beta   90.00
_cell.angle_gamma   90.00
#
_symmetry.space_group_name_H-M   'P 1'
#
loop_
_entity.id
_entity.type
_entity.pdbx_description
1 polymer ?
#
loop_
_entity_poly.entity_id
_entity_poly.type
_entity_poly.pdbx_seq_one_letter_code
_entity_poly.pdbx_strand_id
1 'polypeptide(L)'
;MLDNSSADSLCRSEGYSKASSTQTNTLDALGLSVSAVKMSPFEVITARSTTIIVAVECLKAGQKACAADRDGNIGTGNKGKYNFGDNVGDSNIGNSNKGDLNWGFNNKGTNLRCNNAVGTRKGPNMCDLKDLRKS
;
A
#
# COMPACT_ATOMS: atom_id res chain seq x y z
N MET A 1 15.35 3.22 -3.53
CA MET A 1 14.83 2.07 -2.76
C MET A 1 14.76 2.53 -1.32
N LEU A 2 13.57 2.62 -0.73
CA LEU A 2 13.48 2.88 0.71
C LEU A 2 14.13 1.71 1.44
N ASP A 3 14.91 2.00 2.47
CA ASP A 3 15.62 0.95 3.20
C ASP A 3 14.64 0.03 3.95
N ASN A 4 14.99 -1.25 4.09
CA ASN A 4 14.22 -2.20 4.90
C ASN A 4 14.07 -1.71 6.35
N SER A 5 14.98 -0.86 6.84
CA SER A 5 14.89 -0.25 8.18
C SER A 5 13.68 0.68 8.34
N SER A 6 13.25 1.38 7.29
CA SER A 6 12.05 2.22 7.31
C SER A 6 10.79 1.38 7.46
N ALA A 7 10.71 0.27 6.70
CA ALA A 7 9.60 -0.67 6.79
C ALA A 7 9.59 -1.39 8.16
N ASP A 8 10.74 -1.84 8.66
CA ASP A 8 10.87 -2.43 9.99
C ASP A 8 10.45 -1.46 11.09
N SER A 9 10.88 -0.20 11.00
CA SER A 9 10.53 0.84 11.97
C SER A 9 9.02 1.08 12.00
N LEU A 10 8.38 1.15 10.83
CA LEU A 10 6.92 1.25 10.71
C LEU A 10 6.21 0.04 11.34
N CYS A 11 6.66 -1.19 11.03
CA CYS A 11 6.07 -2.38 11.60
C CYS A 11 6.23 -2.44 13.13
N ARG A 12 7.40 -2.04 13.66
CA ARG A 12 7.64 -1.96 15.11
C ARG A 12 6.79 -0.91 15.80
N SER A 13 6.57 0.26 15.19
CA SER A 13 5.66 1.27 15.74
C SER A 13 4.21 0.78 15.81
N GLU A 14 3.84 -0.16 14.96
CA GLU A 14 2.52 -0.82 14.93
C GLU A 14 2.46 -2.08 15.82
N GLY A 15 3.51 -2.38 16.60
CA GLY A 15 3.55 -3.50 17.54
C GLY A 15 3.99 -4.84 16.94
N TYR A 16 4.51 -4.87 15.71
CA TYR A 16 5.05 -6.07 15.08
C TYR A 16 6.56 -6.19 15.31
N SER A 17 7.11 -7.38 15.04
CA SER A 17 8.54 -7.64 15.26
C SER A 17 9.41 -7.12 14.12
N LYS A 18 8.94 -7.21 12.89
CA LYS A 18 9.67 -6.79 11.67
C LYS A 18 8.75 -6.67 10.47
N ALA A 19 9.25 -6.01 9.43
CA ALA A 19 8.71 -6.05 8.08
C ALA A 19 9.21 -7.28 7.32
N SER A 20 8.52 -7.53 6.22
CA SER A 20 8.78 -8.59 5.26
C SER A 20 8.60 -8.03 3.85
N SER A 21 7.60 -8.50 3.11
CA SER A 21 7.30 -8.04 1.77
C SER A 21 6.88 -6.57 1.81
N THR A 22 7.43 -5.77 0.90
CA THR A 22 7.10 -4.34 0.78
C THR A 22 6.70 -4.02 -0.65
N GLN A 23 5.76 -3.10 -0.79
CA GLN A 23 5.44 -2.46 -2.05
C GLN A 23 5.76 -0.98 -1.93
N THR A 24 6.45 -0.45 -2.93
CA THR A 24 6.83 0.96 -2.99
C THR A 24 6.33 1.60 -4.27
N ASN A 25 6.04 2.89 -4.23
CA ASN A 25 5.79 3.69 -5.42
C ASN A 25 6.31 5.12 -5.21
N THR A 26 6.04 6.04 -6.11
CA THR A 26 6.35 7.46 -5.93
C THR A 26 5.16 8.22 -5.37
N LEU A 27 5.40 9.38 -4.73
CA LEU A 27 4.33 10.30 -4.31
C LEU A 27 3.39 10.64 -5.47
N ASP A 28 3.92 10.74 -6.69
CA ASP A 28 3.14 11.02 -7.89
C ASP A 28 2.02 10.00 -8.14
N ALA A 29 2.25 8.72 -7.86
CA ALA A 29 1.29 7.66 -8.14
C ALA A 29 0.01 7.72 -7.27
N LEU A 30 0.10 8.35 -6.09
CA LEU A 30 -1.09 8.66 -5.29
C LEU A 30 -1.99 9.66 -6.02
N GLY A 31 -1.42 10.55 -6.83
CA GLY A 31 -2.08 11.65 -7.52
C GLY A 31 -2.72 12.71 -6.62
N LEU A 32 -2.52 12.61 -5.30
CA LEU A 32 -2.89 13.63 -4.33
C LEU A 32 -1.79 14.68 -4.21
N SER A 33 -2.14 15.93 -3.91
CA SER A 33 -1.18 16.98 -3.58
C SER A 33 -0.68 16.81 -2.14
N VAL A 34 0.29 15.90 -1.95
CA VAL A 34 0.88 15.56 -0.66
C VAL A 34 2.41 15.68 -0.70
N SER A 35 2.99 16.03 0.45
CA SER A 35 4.42 15.99 0.70
C SER A 35 4.75 14.81 1.61
N ALA A 36 5.95 14.25 1.49
CA ALA A 36 6.48 13.31 2.46
C ALA A 36 7.24 14.06 3.58
N VAL A 37 7.31 13.47 4.76
CA VAL A 37 8.17 13.95 5.84
C VAL A 37 9.20 12.86 6.12
N LYS A 38 10.48 13.18 5.90
CA LYS A 38 11.60 12.35 6.35
C LYS A 38 11.72 12.52 7.85
N MET A 39 11.80 11.42 8.59
CA MET A 39 11.84 11.46 10.06
C MET A 39 13.24 11.77 10.62
N SER A 40 14.30 11.49 9.86
CA SER A 40 15.68 11.77 10.26
C SER A 40 16.60 11.98 9.04
N PRO A 41 17.12 13.20 8.81
CA PRO A 41 16.73 14.44 9.46
C PRO A 41 15.24 14.75 9.24
N PHE A 42 14.64 15.52 10.15
CA PHE A 42 13.26 15.97 10.00
C PHE A 42 13.17 16.97 8.85
N GLU A 43 12.65 16.53 7.70
CA GLU A 43 12.61 17.32 6.46
C GLU A 43 11.32 17.07 5.69
N VAL A 44 10.70 18.14 5.18
CA VAL A 44 9.55 18.03 4.27
C VAL A 44 10.07 17.88 2.85
N ILE A 45 9.69 16.79 2.19
CA ILE A 45 10.05 16.47 0.82
C ILE A 45 8.83 16.64 -0.08
N THR A 46 8.93 17.57 -1.03
CA THR A 46 7.86 17.90 -1.99
C THR A 46 8.06 17.25 -3.36
N ALA A 47 9.22 16.64 -3.61
CA ALA A 47 9.54 16.04 -4.91
C ALA A 47 8.59 14.88 -5.22
N ARG A 48 7.84 14.96 -6.33
CA ARG A 48 6.88 13.93 -6.76
C ARG A 48 7.52 12.57 -7.06
N SER A 49 8.81 12.56 -7.38
CA SER A 49 9.64 11.37 -7.59
C SER A 49 10.02 10.64 -6.28
N THR A 50 9.73 11.22 -5.12
CA THR A 50 10.05 10.61 -3.82
C THR A 50 9.40 9.25 -3.69
N THR A 51 10.20 8.22 -3.46
CA THR A 51 9.70 6.87 -3.18
C THR A 51 9.02 6.83 -1.82
N ILE A 52 7.87 6.17 -1.75
CA ILE A 52 7.06 5.92 -0.55
C ILE A 52 6.76 4.42 -0.42
N ILE A 53 6.55 3.94 0.81
CA ILE A 53 5.97 2.61 1.06
C ILE A 53 4.46 2.74 0.85
N VAL A 54 3.90 1.91 -0.03
CA VAL A 54 2.45 1.86 -0.28
C VAL A 54 1.79 0.64 0.40
N ALA A 55 2.56 -0.41 0.67
CA ALA A 55 2.16 -1.48 1.56
C ALA A 55 3.36 -2.21 2.16
N VAL A 56 3.15 -2.80 3.33
CA VAL A 56 4.14 -3.62 4.01
C VAL A 56 3.45 -4.79 4.70
N GLU A 57 4.07 -5.96 4.62
CA GLU A 57 3.73 -7.11 5.45
C GLU A 57 4.50 -6.99 6.76
N CYS A 58 3.78 -6.80 7.87
CA CYS A 58 4.36 -6.80 9.20
C CYS A 58 4.15 -8.15 9.88
N LEU A 59 5.24 -8.71 10.42
CA LEU A 59 5.26 -10.06 11.00
C LEU A 59 5.31 -10.01 12.52
N LYS A 60 4.47 -10.84 13.16
CA LYS A 60 4.61 -11.16 14.59
C LYS A 60 5.85 -12.01 14.83
N ALA A 61 6.30 -12.08 16.08
CA ALA A 61 7.42 -12.92 16.47
C ALA A 61 7.15 -14.39 16.09
N GLY A 62 8.11 -15.01 15.41
CA GLY A 62 8.01 -16.40 14.95
C GLY A 62 7.13 -16.62 13.70
N GLN A 63 6.43 -15.61 13.19
CA GLN A 63 5.64 -15.73 11.97
C GLN A 63 6.56 -15.74 10.74
N LYS A 64 6.24 -16.60 9.77
CA LYS A 64 6.92 -16.65 8.47
C LYS A 64 6.31 -15.62 7.52
N ALA A 65 7.16 -15.06 6.68
CA ALA A 65 6.77 -14.21 5.56
C ALA A 65 5.86 -14.96 4.58
N CYS A 66 4.86 -14.25 4.04
CA CYS A 66 4.16 -14.68 2.84
C CYS A 66 5.15 -14.70 1.66
N ALA A 67 5.20 -15.84 0.96
CA ALA A 67 5.86 -15.93 -0.34
C ALA A 67 4.84 -15.63 -1.43
N ALA A 68 5.31 -15.05 -2.55
CA ALA A 68 4.46 -14.91 -3.72
C ALA A 68 4.03 -16.29 -4.25
N ASP A 69 2.75 -16.44 -4.58
CA ASP A 69 2.28 -17.61 -5.31
C ASP A 69 2.71 -17.56 -6.79
N ARG A 70 2.34 -18.57 -7.57
CA ARG A 70 2.66 -18.66 -9.01
C ARG A 70 2.10 -17.50 -9.85
N ASP A 71 1.05 -16.86 -9.35
CA ASP A 71 0.33 -15.76 -9.99
C ASP A 71 0.83 -14.40 -9.45
N GLY A 72 1.88 -14.43 -8.62
CA GLY A 72 2.52 -13.25 -8.05
C GLY A 72 1.78 -12.62 -6.88
N ASN A 73 0.78 -13.29 -6.30
CA ASN A 73 0.04 -12.75 -5.17
C ASN A 73 0.82 -12.96 -3.86
N ILE A 74 0.86 -11.93 -3.02
CA ILE A 74 1.41 -11.96 -1.66
C ILE A 74 0.27 -11.70 -0.69
N GLY A 75 0.07 -12.59 0.28
CA GLY A 75 -0.99 -12.51 1.28
C GLY A 75 -1.93 -13.72 1.20
N THR A 76 -3.15 -13.57 1.71
CA THR A 76 -4.13 -14.68 1.84
C THR A 76 -5.42 -14.32 1.13
N GLY A 77 -6.15 -15.30 0.58
CA GLY A 77 -7.50 -15.09 0.05
C GLY A 77 -7.58 -14.43 -1.33
N ASN A 78 -6.44 -14.07 -1.93
CA ASN A 78 -6.40 -13.42 -3.24
C ASN A 78 -7.04 -14.28 -4.35
N LYS A 79 -7.78 -13.61 -5.24
CA LYS A 79 -8.31 -14.19 -6.48
C LYS A 79 -7.91 -13.29 -7.65
N GLY A 80 -7.06 -13.78 -8.55
CA GLY A 80 -6.46 -13.02 -9.64
C GLY A 80 -4.94 -13.07 -9.57
N LYS A 81 -4.27 -12.03 -10.08
CA LYS A 81 -2.81 -11.96 -10.20
C LYS A 81 -2.24 -10.70 -9.57
N TYR A 82 -0.98 -10.80 -9.13
CA TYR A 82 -0.16 -9.68 -8.66
C TYR A 82 -0.77 -8.84 -7.53
N ASN A 83 -1.62 -9.43 -6.68
CA ASN A 83 -2.21 -8.74 -5.54
C ASN A 83 -1.27 -8.75 -4.32
N PHE A 84 -1.37 -7.71 -3.51
CA PHE A 84 -0.72 -7.63 -2.20
C PHE A 84 -1.79 -7.44 -1.11
N GLY A 85 -1.98 -8.43 -0.24
CA GLY A 85 -3.00 -8.48 0.82
C GLY A 85 -4.08 -9.54 0.56
N ASP A 86 -5.35 -9.18 0.65
CA ASP A 86 -6.52 -10.05 0.39
C ASP A 86 -7.53 -9.35 -0.54
N ASN A 87 -7.53 -9.70 -1.82
CA ASN A 87 -8.28 -8.98 -2.86
C ASN A 87 -8.87 -9.89 -3.95
N VAL A 88 -9.82 -9.35 -4.72
CA VAL A 88 -10.42 -9.99 -5.89
C VAL A 88 -10.24 -9.12 -7.13
N GLY A 89 -9.63 -9.67 -8.18
CA GLY A 89 -9.17 -8.97 -9.38
C GLY A 89 -7.65 -8.94 -9.43
N ASP A 90 -7.08 -8.06 -10.27
CA ASP A 90 -5.64 -8.05 -10.54
C ASP A 90 -4.94 -6.78 -10.03
N SER A 91 -3.69 -6.94 -9.58
CA SER A 91 -2.78 -5.83 -9.24
C SER A 91 -3.28 -4.88 -8.15
N ASN A 92 -4.07 -5.39 -7.19
CA ASN A 92 -4.53 -4.62 -6.04
C ASN A 92 -3.49 -4.62 -4.91
N ILE A 93 -3.50 -3.55 -4.11
CA ILE A 93 -2.69 -3.41 -2.90
C ILE A 93 -3.61 -3.05 -1.73
N GLY A 94 -3.54 -3.80 -0.64
CA GLY A 94 -4.38 -3.60 0.54
C GLY A 94 -5.39 -4.74 0.69
N ASN A 95 -6.59 -4.45 1.20
CA ASN A 95 -7.52 -5.51 1.63
C ASN A 95 -8.95 -5.26 1.18
N SER A 96 -9.69 -6.33 0.92
CA SER A 96 -11.10 -6.34 0.53
C SER A 96 -11.43 -5.56 -0.75
N ASN A 97 -10.44 -5.31 -1.62
CA ASN A 97 -10.69 -4.65 -2.90
C ASN A 97 -11.32 -5.64 -3.90
N LYS A 98 -12.21 -5.12 -4.75
CA LYS A 98 -12.85 -5.85 -5.86
C LYS A 98 -12.67 -5.08 -7.16
N GLY A 99 -12.13 -5.73 -8.18
CA GLY A 99 -11.72 -5.12 -9.45
C GLY A 99 -10.21 -4.94 -9.49
N ASP A 100 -9.70 -4.06 -10.36
CA ASP A 100 -8.28 -4.06 -10.72
C ASP A 100 -7.55 -2.79 -10.31
N LEU A 101 -6.25 -2.91 -10.04
CA LEU A 101 -5.37 -1.79 -9.78
C LEU A 101 -5.85 -0.90 -8.63
N ASN A 102 -6.51 -1.41 -7.59
CA ASN A 102 -6.94 -0.59 -6.45
C ASN A 102 -5.92 -0.61 -5.32
N TRP A 103 -5.65 0.53 -4.69
CA TRP A 103 -4.86 0.62 -3.46
C TRP A 103 -5.71 1.13 -2.30
N GLY A 104 -5.68 0.42 -1.18
CA GLY A 104 -6.37 0.75 0.05
C GLY A 104 -7.33 -0.34 0.49
N PHE A 105 -8.46 0.05 1.10
CA PHE A 105 -9.39 -0.87 1.73
C PHE A 105 -10.80 -0.80 1.12
N ASN A 106 -11.41 -1.96 0.86
CA ASN A 106 -12.83 -2.07 0.49
C ASN A 106 -13.24 -1.22 -0.73
N ASN A 107 -12.34 -1.08 -1.71
CA ASN A 107 -12.67 -0.42 -2.97
C ASN A 107 -13.39 -1.37 -3.92
N LYS A 108 -14.29 -0.84 -4.76
CA LYS A 108 -15.00 -1.60 -5.80
C LYS A 108 -14.90 -0.87 -7.14
N GLY A 109 -14.05 -1.38 -8.03
CA GLY A 109 -13.87 -0.83 -9.38
C GLY A 109 -12.41 -0.85 -9.81
N THR A 110 -11.92 0.23 -10.45
CA THR A 110 -10.61 0.19 -11.11
C THR A 110 -9.77 1.43 -10.83
N ASN A 111 -8.48 1.21 -10.54
CA ASN A 111 -7.46 2.26 -10.37
C ASN A 111 -7.73 3.22 -9.20
N LEU A 112 -8.45 2.78 -8.17
CA LEU A 112 -8.76 3.59 -6.98
C LEU A 112 -7.56 3.65 -6.03
N ARG A 113 -7.36 4.78 -5.35
CA ARG A 113 -6.23 5.02 -4.41
C ARG A 113 -6.77 5.61 -3.11
N CYS A 114 -7.61 4.84 -2.41
CA CYS A 114 -8.53 5.32 -1.38
C CYS A 114 -9.00 4.17 -0.48
N ASN A 115 -9.81 4.48 0.53
CA ASN A 115 -10.63 3.51 1.22
C ASN A 115 -12.12 3.72 0.88
N ASN A 116 -12.87 2.62 0.76
CA ASN A 116 -14.33 2.59 0.55
C ASN A 116 -14.82 3.29 -0.74
N ALA A 117 -13.98 3.41 -1.77
CA ALA A 117 -14.37 4.05 -3.02
C ALA A 117 -15.05 3.08 -3.99
N VAL A 118 -15.92 3.61 -4.86
CA VAL A 118 -16.62 2.83 -5.89
C VAL A 118 -16.48 3.52 -7.25
N GLY A 119 -16.23 2.73 -8.31
CA GLY A 119 -16.14 3.21 -9.70
C GLY A 119 -14.73 3.18 -10.27
N THR A 120 -14.46 4.04 -11.24
CA THR A 120 -13.17 4.09 -11.95
C THR A 120 -12.52 5.45 -11.74
N ARG A 121 -11.21 5.47 -11.49
CA ARG A 121 -10.45 6.73 -11.40
C ARG A 121 -10.44 7.49 -12.72
N LYS A 122 -11.09 8.67 -12.74
CA LYS A 122 -11.14 9.58 -13.91
C LYS A 122 -10.14 10.74 -13.85
N GLY A 123 -9.34 10.85 -12.77
CA GLY A 123 -8.36 11.94 -12.61
C GLY A 123 -7.52 11.85 -11.32
N PRO A 124 -6.61 12.83 -11.08
CA PRO A 124 -5.64 12.79 -9.98
C PRO A 124 -6.29 12.77 -8.57
N ASN A 125 -7.47 13.37 -8.37
CA ASN A 125 -8.07 13.53 -7.05
C ASN A 125 -9.51 13.01 -7.01
N MET A 126 -9.72 11.73 -6.68
CA MET A 126 -11.08 11.23 -6.35
C MET A 126 -11.31 11.04 -4.84
N CYS A 127 -10.28 11.21 -4.01
CA CYS A 127 -10.35 10.89 -2.59
C CYS A 127 -9.58 11.92 -1.77
N ASP A 128 -10.10 12.22 -0.59
CA ASP A 128 -9.45 13.13 0.35
C ASP A 128 -8.39 12.38 1.17
N LEU A 129 -7.46 13.12 1.76
CA LEU A 129 -6.48 12.57 2.72
C LEU A 129 -7.14 11.78 3.86
N LYS A 130 -8.36 12.18 4.29
CA LYS A 130 -9.11 11.48 5.33
C LYS A 130 -9.53 10.07 4.88
N ASP A 131 -9.75 9.88 3.59
CA ASP A 131 -10.19 8.61 2.99
C ASP A 131 -9.00 7.66 2.78
N LEU A 132 -7.77 8.10 3.05
CA LEU A 132 -6.56 7.27 3.10
C LEU A 132 -6.18 6.83 4.51
N ARG A 133 -6.81 7.40 5.54
CA ARG A 133 -6.47 7.07 6.93
C ARG A 133 -6.85 5.63 7.23
N LYS A 134 -5.99 4.97 8.02
CA LYS A 134 -6.25 3.65 8.57
C LYS A 134 -7.50 3.74 9.47
N SER A 135 -8.49 2.88 9.19
CA SER A 135 -9.71 2.74 9.99
C SER A 135 -9.43 2.21 11.38
#